data_AF-A0A915V9H8-F1
#
_entry.id   AF-A0A915V9H8-F1
#
_cell.length_a   1.000
_cell.length_b   1.000
_cell.length_c   1.000
_cell.angle_alpha   90.00
_cell.angle_beta   90.00
_cell.angle_gamma   90.00
#
_symmetry.space_group_name_H-M   'P 1'
#
loop_
_entity.id
_entity.type
_entity.pdbx_description
1 polymer ?
#
loop_
_entity_poly.entity_id
_entity_poly.type
_entity_poly.pdbx_seq_one_letter_code
_entity_poly.pdbx_strand_id
1 'polypeptide(L)'
;MLDNFIANTLAQVDDLAELKVSLVALRLLEGKLSPAPFVTEGELMAHSAIRDGLSFPAITLRPALQRAVARGTLLCASVGDGEPRYFANDDAGRRAVEAIHAATVQPEEGTPRCAGLLARLTFEIERLEAIEAYAAQPEDLPMLEEYLARGYTEDEIIAAVRAALHTPRPKHTPPRTLRACLAVLEAQPPAAPSEYYRVIIAKAAPPPEEIVNLRERLGREPTGHEYDVVRTATGMFGLRAVLDGLKRVTRDDGVDVDGLIPLLAEREEAMLALQRAGAHAELHMRELVALYESAFGLPPTPTVADEMRLLWDEVNDLALWRSVFAYAAGQNKRSWPYVKKLLRHPSPDVFTPPPANETAQFAFVEYKRRVNRTLDGRIAADINALAEQITDPARWAAAFDKAAEANALRWDYIRKVLTASSQTKQGGTDRNGKRGETTRRKGRTYSSRPQVEYTEADREAARERARQRIAGRRRQGDAS
;
A
#
# COMPACT_ATOMS: atom_id res chain seq x y z
N MET A 1 9.88 -22.21 -11.22
CA MET A 1 8.42 -22.43 -11.08
C MET A 1 7.73 -22.37 -12.44
N LEU A 2 8.14 -21.46 -13.33
CA LEU A 2 7.56 -21.28 -14.66
C LEU A 2 7.66 -22.53 -15.56
N ASP A 3 8.79 -23.25 -15.54
CA ASP A 3 8.98 -24.46 -16.35
C ASP A 3 7.97 -25.56 -16.00
N ASN A 4 7.68 -25.71 -14.70
CA ASN A 4 6.69 -26.67 -14.20
C ASN A 4 5.27 -26.30 -14.66
N PHE A 5 4.92 -25.01 -14.62
CA PHE A 5 3.65 -24.51 -15.13
C PHE A 5 3.49 -24.78 -16.62
N ILE A 6 4.53 -24.52 -17.43
CA ILE A 6 4.51 -24.75 -18.87
C ILE A 6 4.34 -26.24 -19.18
N ALA A 7 5.08 -27.11 -18.49
CA ALA A 7 5.05 -28.54 -18.74
C ALA A 7 3.72 -29.20 -18.33
N ASN A 8 3.14 -28.78 -17.21
CA ASN A 8 2.09 -29.56 -16.53
C ASN A 8 0.71 -28.90 -16.50
N THR A 9 0.63 -27.57 -16.63
CA THR A 9 -0.62 -26.83 -16.35
C THR A 9 -1.07 -25.93 -17.50
N LEU A 10 -0.13 -25.38 -18.27
CA LEU A 10 -0.42 -24.42 -19.35
C LEU A 10 -1.41 -24.95 -20.39
N ALA A 11 -1.32 -26.23 -20.76
CA ALA A 11 -2.22 -26.84 -21.75
C ALA A 11 -3.70 -26.84 -21.31
N GLN A 12 -3.96 -26.75 -20.01
CA GLN A 12 -5.29 -26.73 -19.44
C GLN A 12 -5.83 -25.31 -19.27
N VAL A 13 -4.99 -24.28 -19.46
CA VAL A 13 -5.35 -22.88 -19.31
C VAL A 13 -6.13 -22.39 -20.52
N ASP A 14 -7.43 -22.14 -20.31
CA ASP A 14 -8.39 -21.73 -21.33
C ASP A 14 -8.78 -20.24 -21.26
N ASP A 15 -8.39 -19.54 -20.19
CA ASP A 15 -8.67 -18.12 -20.00
C ASP A 15 -7.41 -17.25 -20.05
N LEU A 16 -7.50 -16.13 -20.79
CA LEU A 16 -6.36 -15.23 -20.97
C LEU A 16 -6.03 -14.44 -19.70
N ALA A 17 -7.03 -14.09 -18.88
CA ALA A 17 -6.77 -13.36 -17.64
C ALA A 17 -6.07 -14.27 -16.63
N GLU A 18 -6.52 -15.51 -16.49
CA GLU A 18 -5.85 -16.56 -15.70
C GLU A 18 -4.40 -16.77 -16.13
N LEU A 19 -4.14 -16.84 -17.44
CA LEU A 19 -2.78 -17.00 -17.97
C LEU A 19 -1.88 -15.83 -17.54
N LYS A 20 -2.33 -14.59 -17.75
CA LYS A 20 -1.56 -13.38 -17.40
C LYS A 20 -1.30 -13.31 -15.90
N VAL A 21 -2.32 -13.56 -15.08
CA VAL A 21 -2.21 -13.57 -13.63
C VAL A 21 -1.25 -14.64 -13.14
N SER A 22 -1.37 -15.87 -13.66
CA SER A 22 -0.50 -16.99 -13.28
C SER A 22 0.96 -16.69 -13.61
N LEU A 23 1.25 -16.17 -14.80
CA LEU A 23 2.62 -15.83 -15.21
C LEU A 23 3.23 -14.73 -14.34
N VAL A 24 2.47 -13.67 -14.06
CA VAL A 24 2.96 -12.58 -13.20
C VAL A 24 3.15 -13.07 -11.76
N ALA A 25 2.21 -13.84 -11.22
CA ALA A 25 2.32 -14.40 -9.87
C ALA A 25 3.56 -15.30 -9.75
N LEU A 26 3.74 -16.26 -10.65
CA LEU A 26 4.91 -17.16 -10.64
C LEU A 26 6.22 -16.38 -10.80
N ARG A 27 6.25 -15.33 -11.63
CA ARG A 27 7.43 -14.49 -11.80
C ARG A 27 7.77 -13.69 -10.54
N LEU A 28 6.76 -13.15 -9.87
CA LEU A 28 6.93 -12.44 -8.59
C LEU A 28 7.44 -13.41 -7.52
N LEU A 29 6.90 -14.62 -7.46
CA LEU A 29 7.33 -15.66 -6.53
C LEU A 29 8.79 -16.06 -6.75
N GLU A 30 9.23 -16.25 -8.00
CA GLU A 30 10.62 -16.55 -8.34
C GLU A 30 11.61 -15.43 -7.94
N GLY A 31 11.13 -14.19 -7.84
CA GLY A 31 11.95 -13.04 -7.43
C GLY A 31 12.11 -12.89 -5.92
N LYS A 32 11.33 -13.61 -5.11
CA LYS A 32 11.36 -13.53 -3.64
C LYS A 32 12.39 -14.51 -3.07
N LEU A 33 13.19 -14.04 -2.11
CA LEU A 33 14.23 -14.83 -1.43
C LEU A 33 13.67 -15.66 -0.24
N SER A 34 12.35 -15.68 -0.06
CA SER A 34 11.68 -16.45 0.99
C SER A 34 11.61 -17.93 0.60
N PRO A 35 11.80 -18.87 1.54
CA PRO A 35 11.69 -20.31 1.26
C PRO A 35 10.26 -20.77 0.97
N ALA A 36 9.25 -19.99 1.34
CA ALA A 36 7.86 -20.18 0.94
C ALA A 36 7.27 -18.83 0.50
N PRO A 37 7.65 -18.34 -0.69
CA PRO A 37 7.21 -17.03 -1.14
C PRO A 37 5.70 -17.05 -1.39
N PHE A 38 5.05 -15.93 -1.07
CA PHE A 38 3.66 -15.68 -1.42
C PHE A 38 3.52 -14.37 -2.18
N VAL A 39 2.39 -14.18 -2.84
CA VAL A 39 1.99 -12.93 -3.50
C VAL A 39 0.60 -12.53 -3.01
N THR A 40 0.33 -11.23 -2.90
CA THR A 40 -0.99 -10.69 -2.52
C THR A 40 -1.73 -10.10 -3.72
N GLU A 41 -3.04 -9.83 -3.56
CA GLU A 41 -3.81 -9.15 -4.61
C GLU A 41 -3.25 -7.74 -4.84
N GLY A 42 -2.87 -7.04 -3.77
CA GLY A 42 -2.24 -5.71 -3.85
C GLY A 42 -0.97 -5.68 -4.70
N GLU A 43 -0.09 -6.68 -4.56
CA GLU A 43 1.14 -6.79 -5.35
C GLU A 43 0.86 -7.03 -6.84
N LEU A 44 -0.12 -7.88 -7.14
CA LEU A 44 -0.54 -8.14 -8.52
C LEU A 44 -1.17 -6.90 -9.14
N MET A 45 -2.02 -6.18 -8.40
CA MET A 45 -2.64 -4.93 -8.84
C MET A 45 -1.63 -3.80 -9.09
N ALA A 46 -0.49 -3.81 -8.40
CA ALA A 46 0.57 -2.83 -8.64
C ALA A 46 1.41 -3.14 -9.89
N HIS A 47 1.45 -4.41 -10.32
CA HIS A 47 2.30 -4.85 -11.42
C HIS A 47 1.78 -4.34 -12.79
N SER A 48 2.65 -3.72 -13.59
CA SER A 48 2.28 -3.11 -14.88
C SER A 48 1.62 -4.09 -15.85
N ALA A 49 2.15 -5.31 -15.96
CA ALA A 49 1.56 -6.34 -16.83
C ALA A 49 0.12 -6.74 -16.45
N ILE A 50 -0.30 -6.53 -15.20
CA ILE A 50 -1.68 -6.76 -14.74
C ILE A 50 -2.51 -5.50 -14.94
N ARG A 51 -1.99 -4.34 -14.54
CA ARG A 51 -2.66 -3.03 -14.71
C ARG A 51 -3.01 -2.73 -16.16
N ASP A 52 -2.05 -2.95 -17.05
CA ASP A 52 -2.16 -2.61 -18.47
C ASP A 52 -2.65 -3.81 -19.29
N GLY A 53 -2.46 -5.03 -18.78
CA GLY A 53 -2.77 -6.27 -19.50
C GLY A 53 -4.15 -6.84 -19.23
N LEU A 54 -4.81 -6.51 -18.13
CA LEU A 54 -6.18 -6.95 -17.85
C LEU A 54 -7.20 -5.85 -18.19
N SER A 55 -8.31 -6.24 -18.81
CA SER A 55 -9.48 -5.37 -18.92
C SER A 55 -10.13 -5.27 -17.55
N PHE A 56 -10.27 -4.04 -17.02
CA PHE A 56 -10.83 -3.77 -15.69
C PHE A 56 -10.18 -4.60 -14.56
N PRO A 57 -8.87 -4.40 -14.27
CA PRO A 57 -8.10 -5.26 -13.35
C PRO A 57 -8.75 -5.45 -11.98
N ALA A 58 -9.39 -4.41 -11.44
CA ALA A 58 -10.08 -4.45 -10.15
C ALA A 58 -11.24 -5.46 -10.06
N ILE A 59 -11.79 -5.89 -11.21
CA ILE A 59 -12.92 -6.83 -11.29
C ILE A 59 -12.43 -8.20 -11.81
N THR A 60 -11.42 -8.21 -12.69
CA THR A 60 -10.96 -9.43 -13.37
C THR A 60 -9.87 -10.20 -12.63
N LEU A 61 -9.11 -9.55 -11.74
CA LEU A 61 -8.00 -10.19 -11.03
C LEU A 61 -8.47 -11.34 -10.13
N ARG A 62 -9.45 -11.09 -9.25
CA ARG A 62 -9.91 -12.09 -8.27
C ARG A 62 -10.51 -13.35 -8.93
N PRO A 63 -11.39 -13.26 -9.95
CA PRO A 63 -11.84 -14.43 -10.69
C PRO A 63 -10.70 -15.20 -11.38
N ALA A 64 -9.70 -14.50 -11.92
CA ALA A 64 -8.53 -15.15 -12.54
C ALA A 64 -7.67 -15.89 -11.52
N LEU A 65 -7.46 -15.31 -10.33
CA LEU A 65 -6.79 -15.98 -9.20
C LEU A 65 -7.54 -17.22 -8.73
N GLN A 66 -8.87 -17.13 -8.61
CA GLN A 66 -9.72 -18.28 -8.24
C GLN A 66 -9.57 -19.43 -9.24
N ARG A 67 -9.52 -19.14 -10.55
CA ARG A 67 -9.27 -20.16 -11.59
C ARG A 67 -7.88 -20.79 -11.47
N ALA A 68 -6.85 -19.96 -11.30
CA ALA A 68 -5.48 -20.44 -11.12
C ALA A 68 -5.33 -21.34 -9.89
N VAL A 69 -6.06 -21.04 -8.81
CA VAL A 69 -6.13 -21.88 -7.60
C VAL A 69 -6.90 -23.17 -7.87
N ALA A 70 -8.07 -23.09 -8.48
CA ALA A 70 -8.89 -24.26 -8.82
C ALA A 70 -8.16 -25.24 -9.75
N ARG A 71 -7.33 -24.72 -10.66
CA ARG A 71 -6.51 -25.51 -11.59
C ARG A 71 -5.23 -26.06 -10.94
N GLY A 72 -4.94 -25.67 -9.70
CA GLY A 72 -3.75 -26.11 -8.99
C GLY A 72 -2.45 -25.49 -9.51
N THR A 73 -2.52 -24.32 -10.16
CA THR A 73 -1.32 -23.52 -10.48
C THR A 73 -0.82 -22.82 -9.22
N LEU A 74 -1.75 -22.26 -8.46
CA LEU A 74 -1.49 -21.54 -7.21
C LEU A 74 -2.23 -22.24 -6.06
N LEU A 75 -1.74 -22.03 -4.84
CA LEU A 75 -2.43 -22.35 -3.59
C LEU A 75 -2.85 -21.04 -2.93
N CYS A 76 -3.93 -21.07 -2.15
CA CYS A 76 -4.41 -19.88 -1.44
C CYS A 76 -4.56 -20.19 0.05
N ALA A 77 -4.03 -19.33 0.90
CA ALA A 77 -4.21 -19.38 2.34
C ALA A 77 -4.33 -17.96 2.91
N SER A 78 -5.08 -17.82 4.01
CA SER A 78 -5.22 -16.56 4.74
C SER A 78 -4.92 -16.83 6.22
N VAL A 79 -4.32 -15.86 6.90
CA VAL A 79 -4.08 -15.94 8.35
C VAL A 79 -5.19 -15.14 9.03
N GLY A 80 -6.11 -15.81 9.71
CA GLY A 80 -7.31 -15.18 10.29
C GLY A 80 -8.17 -14.47 9.22
N ASP A 81 -8.63 -13.26 9.52
CA ASP A 81 -9.37 -12.38 8.59
C ASP A 81 -8.46 -11.54 7.66
N GLY A 82 -7.18 -11.89 7.55
CA GLY A 82 -6.20 -11.16 6.74
C GLY A 82 -6.40 -11.28 5.22
N GLU A 83 -5.63 -10.48 4.47
CA GLU A 83 -5.63 -10.54 2.99
C GLU A 83 -5.19 -11.93 2.50
N PRO A 84 -5.86 -12.51 1.48
CA PRO A 84 -5.50 -13.79 0.91
C PRO A 84 -4.07 -13.76 0.32
N ARG A 85 -3.30 -14.80 0.66
CA ARG A 85 -1.94 -15.03 0.17
C ARG A 85 -1.93 -16.17 -0.83
N TYR A 86 -1.24 -15.96 -1.96
CA TYR A 86 -1.14 -16.93 -3.04
C TYR A 86 0.27 -17.50 -3.14
N PHE A 87 0.39 -18.82 -3.13
CA PHE A 87 1.65 -19.57 -3.18
C PHE A 87 1.73 -20.36 -4.49
N ALA A 88 2.94 -20.72 -4.94
CA ALA A 88 3.08 -21.71 -6.00
C ALA A 88 2.62 -23.09 -5.50
N ASN A 89 2.01 -23.90 -6.38
CA ASN A 89 1.71 -25.29 -6.04
C ASN A 89 2.94 -26.21 -6.15
N ASP A 90 3.94 -25.97 -5.31
CA ASP A 90 5.12 -26.81 -5.14
C ASP A 90 5.24 -27.32 -3.69
N ASP A 91 6.28 -28.11 -3.40
CA ASP A 91 6.48 -28.70 -2.07
C ASP A 91 6.69 -27.64 -0.97
N ALA A 92 7.20 -26.46 -1.32
CA ALA A 92 7.38 -25.37 -0.37
C ALA A 92 6.05 -24.66 -0.08
N GLY A 93 5.31 -24.32 -1.14
CA GLY A 93 3.98 -23.71 -1.04
C GLY A 93 2.97 -24.61 -0.31
N ARG A 94 2.96 -25.93 -0.58
CA ARG A 94 2.09 -26.88 0.13
C ARG A 94 2.37 -26.91 1.63
N ARG A 95 3.65 -27.03 2.03
CA ARG A 95 4.04 -27.02 3.44
C ARG A 95 3.67 -25.70 4.13
N ALA A 96 3.80 -24.57 3.44
CA ALA A 96 3.45 -23.27 4.00
C ALA A 96 1.93 -23.09 4.16
N VAL A 97 1.14 -23.52 3.17
CA VAL A 97 -0.33 -23.53 3.26
C VAL A 97 -0.81 -24.46 4.36
N GLU A 98 -0.24 -25.67 4.48
CA GLU A 98 -0.51 -26.59 5.59
C GLU A 98 -0.19 -25.96 6.96
N ALA A 99 0.98 -25.31 7.08
CA ALA A 99 1.36 -24.61 8.30
C ALA A 99 0.41 -23.44 8.64
N ILE A 100 -0.02 -22.67 7.63
CA ILE A 100 -1.00 -21.59 7.81
C ILE A 100 -2.36 -22.16 8.22
N HIS A 101 -2.82 -23.24 7.61
CA HIS A 101 -4.07 -23.88 8.02
C HIS A 101 -3.98 -24.43 9.45
N ALA A 102 -2.88 -25.09 9.81
CA ALA A 102 -2.64 -25.54 11.19
C ALA A 102 -2.59 -24.36 12.20
N ALA A 103 -2.08 -23.20 11.77
CA ALA A 103 -2.05 -21.99 12.59
C ALA A 103 -3.37 -21.21 12.61
N THR A 104 -4.20 -21.29 11.57
CA THR A 104 -5.49 -20.59 11.45
C THR A 104 -6.62 -21.35 12.14
N VAL A 105 -6.41 -22.64 12.45
CA VAL A 105 -7.13 -23.34 13.51
C VAL A 105 -6.63 -22.80 14.87
N GLN A 106 -6.96 -21.54 15.14
CA GLN A 106 -6.90 -20.89 16.45
C GLN A 106 -8.33 -20.47 16.81
N PRO A 107 -8.81 -20.78 18.02
CA PRO A 107 -10.13 -20.39 18.50
C PRO A 107 -10.17 -18.88 18.78
N GLU A 108 -11.38 -18.34 18.84
CA GLU A 108 -11.66 -16.93 19.09
C GLU A 108 -10.89 -16.37 20.30
N GLU A 109 -10.35 -15.15 20.13
CA GLU A 109 -9.51 -14.45 21.09
C GLU A 109 -10.03 -14.58 22.53
N GLY A 110 -9.17 -15.07 23.42
CA GLY A 110 -9.40 -15.13 24.86
C GLY A 110 -9.93 -16.46 25.40
N THR A 111 -10.28 -17.43 24.55
CA THR A 111 -10.59 -18.79 25.01
C THR A 111 -9.34 -19.66 24.91
N PRO A 112 -8.84 -20.23 26.02
CA PRO A 112 -7.72 -21.18 25.96
C PRO A 112 -8.05 -22.30 24.97
N ARG A 113 -7.09 -22.70 24.12
CA ARG A 113 -7.28 -23.72 23.06
C ARG A 113 -7.98 -24.99 23.55
N CYS A 114 -7.71 -25.37 24.80
CA CYS A 114 -8.23 -26.57 25.43
C CYS A 114 -9.44 -26.34 26.34
N ALA A 115 -10.00 -25.13 26.45
CA ALA A 115 -11.06 -24.85 27.42
C ALA A 115 -12.33 -25.68 27.18
N GLY A 116 -12.70 -25.89 25.92
CA GLY A 116 -13.82 -26.75 25.55
C GLY A 116 -13.59 -28.23 25.90
N LEU A 117 -12.37 -28.71 25.68
CA LEU A 117 -11.97 -30.08 26.07
C LEU A 117 -11.97 -30.23 27.59
N LEU A 118 -11.39 -29.26 28.32
CA LEU A 118 -11.36 -29.26 29.78
C LEU A 118 -12.79 -29.32 30.35
N ALA A 119 -13.71 -28.51 29.84
CA ALA A 119 -15.12 -28.54 30.25
C ALA A 119 -15.75 -29.94 30.06
N ARG A 120 -15.52 -30.58 28.91
CA ARG A 120 -16.00 -31.96 28.66
C ARG A 120 -15.39 -32.97 29.62
N LEU A 121 -14.10 -32.86 29.92
CA LEU A 121 -13.40 -33.74 30.86
C LEU A 121 -13.88 -33.52 32.30
N THR A 122 -14.12 -32.26 32.72
CA THR A 122 -14.69 -31.96 34.04
C THR A 122 -16.05 -32.61 34.24
N PHE A 123 -16.93 -32.52 33.23
CA PHE A 123 -18.23 -33.18 33.25
C PHE A 123 -18.13 -34.71 33.34
N GLU A 124 -17.19 -35.32 32.60
CA GLU A 124 -16.95 -36.77 32.69
C GLU A 124 -16.46 -37.18 34.08
N ILE A 125 -15.57 -36.41 34.70
CA ILE A 125 -15.08 -36.66 36.07
C ILE A 125 -16.23 -36.53 37.07
N GLU A 126 -17.01 -35.44 37.01
CA GLU A 126 -18.18 -35.22 37.87
C GLU A 126 -19.17 -36.38 37.81
N ARG A 127 -19.50 -36.80 36.59
CA ARG A 127 -20.43 -37.90 36.33
C ARG A 127 -19.92 -39.24 36.85
N LEU A 128 -18.65 -39.57 36.63
CA LEU A 128 -18.09 -40.89 36.94
C LEU A 128 -17.61 -41.03 38.39
N GLU A 129 -17.19 -39.93 39.02
CA GLU A 129 -16.88 -39.88 40.46
C GLU A 129 -18.10 -39.60 41.35
N ALA A 130 -19.25 -39.28 40.73
CA ALA A 130 -20.48 -38.89 41.42
C ALA A 130 -20.26 -37.72 42.40
N ILE A 131 -19.62 -36.66 41.91
CA ILE A 131 -19.37 -35.41 42.65
C ILE A 131 -20.14 -34.25 42.02
N GLU A 132 -20.47 -33.24 42.81
CA GLU A 132 -21.26 -32.09 42.34
C GLU A 132 -20.46 -31.15 41.44
N ALA A 133 -19.17 -30.97 41.72
CA ALA A 133 -18.30 -30.10 40.94
C ALA A 133 -16.84 -30.59 41.01
N TYR A 134 -16.17 -30.65 39.87
CA TYR A 134 -14.74 -30.88 39.79
C TYR A 134 -13.98 -29.55 39.88
N ALA A 135 -13.11 -29.41 40.89
CA ALA A 135 -12.24 -28.26 41.02
C ALA A 135 -11.01 -28.42 40.10
N ALA A 136 -11.07 -27.84 38.91
CA ALA A 136 -9.95 -27.83 37.97
C ALA A 136 -8.71 -27.16 38.58
N GLN A 137 -7.56 -27.80 38.39
CA GLN A 137 -6.28 -27.31 38.90
C GLN A 137 -5.61 -26.38 37.87
N PRO A 138 -4.78 -25.41 38.30
CA PRO A 138 -4.09 -24.48 37.38
C PRO A 138 -3.26 -25.18 36.29
N GLU A 139 -2.71 -26.35 36.61
CA GLU A 139 -1.95 -27.21 35.69
C GLU A 139 -2.79 -27.98 34.67
N ASP A 140 -4.11 -28.12 34.86
CA ASP A 140 -4.93 -29.04 34.04
C ASP A 140 -4.92 -28.61 32.58
N LEU A 141 -4.97 -27.29 32.35
CA LEU A 141 -5.00 -26.71 31.01
C LEU A 141 -3.66 -26.83 30.27
N PRO A 142 -2.50 -26.39 30.81
CA PRO A 142 -1.21 -26.59 30.15
C PRO A 142 -0.84 -28.07 30.00
N MET A 143 -1.30 -28.94 30.92
CA MET A 143 -1.14 -30.39 30.77
C MET A 143 -1.92 -30.92 29.55
N LEU A 144 -3.15 -30.48 29.33
CA LEU A 144 -3.93 -30.88 28.16
C LEU A 144 -3.30 -30.37 26.85
N GLU A 145 -2.82 -29.13 26.83
CA GLU A 145 -2.08 -28.57 25.69
C GLU A 145 -0.86 -29.43 25.35
N GLU A 146 -0.12 -29.85 26.37
CA GLU A 146 1.03 -30.73 26.23
C GLU A 146 0.66 -32.12 25.67
N TYR A 147 -0.44 -32.73 26.12
CA TYR A 147 -0.91 -34.00 25.53
C TYR A 147 -1.36 -33.83 24.07
N LEU A 148 -2.10 -32.78 23.74
CA LEU A 148 -2.49 -32.53 22.35
C LEU A 148 -1.27 -32.31 21.45
N ALA A 149 -0.28 -31.56 21.91
CA ALA A 149 0.96 -31.34 21.16
C ALA A 149 1.78 -32.62 20.95
N ARG A 150 1.67 -33.60 21.85
CA ARG A 150 2.25 -34.95 21.65
C ARG A 150 1.56 -35.76 20.54
N GLY A 151 0.36 -35.35 20.14
CA GLY A 151 -0.43 -36.00 19.11
C GLY A 151 -1.55 -36.90 19.65
N TYR A 152 -1.90 -36.80 20.94
CA TYR A 152 -3.13 -37.43 21.43
C TYR A 152 -4.34 -36.65 20.89
N THR A 153 -5.34 -37.38 20.45
CA THR A 153 -6.64 -36.83 20.09
C THR A 153 -7.48 -36.57 21.33
N GLU A 154 -8.47 -35.67 21.22
CA GLU A 154 -9.44 -35.45 22.30
C GLU A 154 -10.14 -36.73 22.73
N ASP A 155 -10.46 -37.60 21.78
CA ASP A 155 -11.13 -38.88 22.03
C ASP A 155 -10.25 -39.86 22.80
N GLU A 156 -8.95 -39.92 22.52
CA GLU A 156 -7.99 -40.71 23.29
C GLU A 156 -7.89 -40.20 24.74
N ILE A 157 -7.85 -38.88 24.93
CA ILE A 157 -7.78 -38.26 26.27
C ILE A 157 -9.07 -38.54 27.06
N ILE A 158 -10.24 -38.38 26.44
CA ILE A 158 -11.54 -38.67 27.06
C ILE A 158 -11.66 -40.17 27.37
N ALA A 159 -11.25 -41.04 26.44
CA ALA A 159 -11.25 -42.49 26.67
C ALA A 159 -10.35 -42.89 27.84
N ALA A 160 -9.18 -42.26 27.98
CA ALA A 160 -8.28 -42.49 29.10
C ALA A 160 -8.91 -42.09 30.44
N VAL A 161 -9.57 -40.94 30.52
CA VAL A 161 -10.30 -40.53 31.73
C VAL A 161 -11.41 -41.52 32.06
N ARG A 162 -12.24 -41.91 31.08
CA ARG A 162 -13.30 -42.90 31.27
C ARG A 162 -12.77 -44.25 31.74
N ALA A 163 -11.65 -44.70 31.17
CA ALA A 163 -11.00 -45.94 31.57
C ALA A 163 -10.44 -45.86 33.00
N ALA A 164 -9.78 -44.76 33.35
CA ALA A 164 -9.22 -44.54 34.68
C ALA A 164 -10.31 -44.48 35.77
N LEU A 165 -11.50 -43.96 35.43
CA LEU A 165 -12.65 -43.83 36.33
C LEU A 165 -13.65 -44.99 36.23
N HIS A 166 -13.40 -45.99 35.37
CA HIS A 166 -14.31 -47.12 35.19
C HIS A 166 -14.52 -47.91 36.49
N THR A 167 -13.48 -48.02 37.30
CA THR A 167 -13.59 -48.61 38.64
C THR A 167 -14.07 -47.58 39.64
N PRO A 168 -15.15 -47.88 40.40
CA PRO A 168 -15.66 -46.97 41.40
C PRO A 168 -14.61 -46.76 42.48
N ARG A 169 -14.50 -45.51 42.91
CA ARG A 169 -13.56 -45.08 43.93
C ARG A 169 -13.86 -45.75 45.28
N PRO A 170 -12.84 -46.18 46.06
CA PRO A 170 -13.03 -46.65 47.43
C PRO A 170 -13.77 -45.65 48.32
N LYS A 171 -14.56 -46.15 49.27
CA LYS A 171 -15.20 -45.29 50.29
C LYS A 171 -14.12 -44.52 51.07
N HIS A 172 -14.36 -43.22 51.29
CA HIS A 172 -13.45 -42.28 51.95
C HIS A 172 -12.18 -41.90 51.14
N THR A 173 -12.18 -42.23 49.85
CA THR A 173 -11.39 -41.59 48.79
C THR A 173 -11.34 -40.05 48.84
N PRO A 174 -10.33 -39.31 48.37
CA PRO A 174 -10.58 -38.05 47.63
C PRO A 174 -10.87 -38.34 46.14
N PRO A 175 -11.64 -37.50 45.42
CA PRO A 175 -11.90 -37.70 43.98
C PRO A 175 -10.59 -37.69 43.18
N ARG A 176 -10.51 -38.50 42.12
CA ARG A 176 -9.32 -38.53 41.26
C ARG A 176 -9.22 -37.22 40.45
N THR A 177 -8.03 -36.62 40.46
CA THR A 177 -7.69 -35.44 39.64
C THR A 177 -7.51 -35.83 38.17
N LEU A 178 -7.65 -34.88 37.24
CA LEU A 178 -7.39 -35.09 35.83
C LEU A 178 -5.97 -35.65 35.57
N ARG A 179 -4.95 -35.12 36.27
CA ARG A 179 -3.58 -35.67 36.21
C ARG A 179 -3.53 -37.15 36.57
N ALA A 180 -4.19 -37.55 37.65
CA ALA A 180 -4.26 -38.95 38.06
C ALA A 180 -4.98 -39.83 37.03
N CYS A 181 -6.01 -39.31 36.37
CA CYS A 181 -6.71 -40.01 35.30
C CYS A 181 -5.84 -40.21 34.05
N LEU A 182 -5.05 -39.20 33.68
CA LEU A 182 -4.22 -39.21 32.46
C LEU A 182 -2.85 -39.87 32.65
N ALA A 183 -2.45 -40.20 33.88
CA ALA A 183 -1.19 -40.90 34.15
C ALA A 183 -1.03 -42.21 33.34
N VAL A 184 -2.13 -42.87 32.99
CA VAL A 184 -2.12 -44.07 32.13
C VAL A 184 -1.56 -43.80 30.73
N LEU A 185 -1.77 -42.58 30.21
CA LEU A 185 -1.28 -42.18 28.89
C LEU A 185 0.24 -41.99 28.89
N GLU A 186 0.88 -41.70 30.02
CA GLU A 186 2.35 -41.57 30.07
C GLU A 186 3.06 -42.87 29.70
N ALA A 187 2.41 -44.02 29.92
CA ALA A 187 2.95 -45.34 29.60
C ALA A 187 2.65 -45.80 28.16
N GLN A 188 1.78 -45.10 27.42
CA GLN A 188 1.31 -45.52 26.11
C GLN A 188 1.52 -44.41 25.08
N PRO A 189 2.29 -44.64 24.00
CA PRO A 189 2.44 -43.62 22.97
C PRO A 189 1.09 -43.28 22.32
N PRO A 190 0.90 -42.03 21.85
CA PRO A 190 -0.30 -41.65 21.08
C PRO A 190 -0.41 -42.50 19.80
N ALA A 191 -1.63 -42.75 19.33
CA ALA A 191 -1.85 -43.56 18.12
C ALA A 191 -1.15 -42.97 16.88
N ALA A 192 -1.06 -41.64 16.80
CA ALA A 192 -0.36 -40.90 15.75
C ALA A 192 0.64 -39.91 16.38
N PRO A 193 1.86 -40.34 16.73
CA PRO A 193 2.82 -39.48 17.42
C PRO A 193 3.25 -38.29 16.58
N SER A 194 3.15 -37.10 17.16
CA SER A 194 3.59 -35.85 16.54
C SER A 194 5.11 -35.80 16.38
N GLU A 195 5.60 -34.83 15.60
CA GLU A 195 7.04 -34.58 15.50
C GLU A 195 7.62 -34.18 16.86
N TYR A 196 6.93 -33.31 17.61
CA TYR A 196 7.27 -32.94 18.98
C TYR A 196 7.44 -34.16 19.88
N TYR A 197 6.49 -35.11 19.85
CA TYR A 197 6.61 -36.34 20.63
C TYR A 197 7.85 -37.14 20.24
N ARG A 198 8.11 -37.33 18.95
CA ARG A 198 9.24 -38.13 18.48
C ARG A 198 10.58 -37.50 18.85
N VAL A 199 10.68 -36.19 18.75
CA VAL A 199 11.92 -35.43 18.93
C VAL A 199 12.20 -35.16 20.41
N ILE A 200 11.23 -34.62 21.15
CA ILE A 200 11.43 -34.12 22.51
C ILE A 200 11.13 -35.20 23.56
N ILE A 201 9.99 -35.90 23.42
CA ILE A 201 9.51 -36.85 24.43
C ILE A 201 10.20 -38.21 24.27
N ALA A 202 10.06 -38.84 23.09
CA ALA A 202 10.59 -40.16 22.79
C ALA A 202 12.07 -40.16 22.41
N LYS A 203 12.63 -38.99 22.06
CA LYS A 203 14.04 -38.82 21.61
C LYS A 203 14.46 -39.82 20.52
N ALA A 204 13.51 -40.16 19.66
CA ALA A 204 13.67 -41.11 18.56
C ALA A 204 14.30 -40.47 17.31
N ALA A 205 14.39 -39.14 17.26
CA ALA A 205 14.99 -38.37 16.17
C ALA A 205 15.80 -37.18 16.74
N PRO A 206 16.88 -36.75 16.06
CA PRO A 206 17.62 -35.57 16.48
C PRO A 206 16.77 -34.31 16.35
N PRO A 207 16.88 -33.35 17.30
CA PRO A 207 16.13 -32.10 17.22
C PRO A 207 16.59 -31.23 16.05
N PRO A 208 15.66 -30.57 15.32
CA PRO A 208 15.98 -29.56 14.33
C PRO A 208 16.81 -28.40 14.91
N GLU A 209 17.57 -27.71 14.06
CA GLU A 209 18.51 -26.65 14.49
C GLU A 209 17.80 -25.50 15.23
N GLU A 210 16.64 -25.07 14.73
CA GLU A 210 15.81 -24.05 15.37
C GLU A 210 15.33 -24.46 16.77
N ILE A 211 15.11 -25.76 16.98
CA ILE A 211 14.67 -26.32 18.27
C ILE A 211 15.85 -26.43 19.23
N VAL A 212 17.03 -26.79 18.73
CA VAL A 212 18.28 -26.74 19.52
C VAL A 212 18.53 -25.32 20.00
N ASN A 213 18.40 -24.32 19.11
CA ASN A 213 18.60 -22.92 19.47
C ASN A 213 17.57 -22.42 20.49
N LEU A 214 16.29 -22.80 20.31
CA LEU A 214 15.23 -22.50 21.25
C LEU A 214 15.54 -23.09 22.64
N ARG A 215 15.92 -24.36 22.71
CA ARG A 215 16.27 -25.05 23.96
C ARG A 215 17.45 -24.39 24.68
N GLU A 216 18.50 -24.03 23.95
CA GLU A 216 19.66 -23.32 24.51
C GLU A 216 19.27 -21.99 25.14
N ARG A 217 18.30 -21.28 24.55
CA ARG A 217 17.79 -20.01 25.08
C ARG A 217 16.85 -20.18 26.25
N LEU A 218 16.00 -21.19 26.23
CA LEU A 218 15.06 -21.48 27.31
C LEU A 218 15.77 -22.07 28.54
N GLY A 219 16.91 -22.75 28.36
CA GLY A 219 17.57 -23.51 29.42
C GLY A 219 16.80 -24.77 29.87
N ARG A 220 15.71 -25.10 29.18
CA ARG A 220 14.86 -26.28 29.38
C ARG A 220 14.37 -26.79 28.02
N GLU A 221 13.86 -28.02 28.00
CA GLU A 221 13.15 -28.50 26.81
C GLU A 221 11.92 -27.60 26.54
N PRO A 222 11.63 -27.29 25.26
CA PRO A 222 10.47 -26.49 24.90
C PRO A 222 9.18 -27.24 25.21
N THR A 223 8.12 -26.51 25.53
CA THR A 223 6.77 -27.09 25.56
C THR A 223 6.31 -27.45 24.15
N GLY A 224 5.28 -28.29 24.03
CA GLY A 224 4.70 -28.60 22.74
C GLY A 224 4.25 -27.35 21.95
N HIS A 225 3.66 -26.37 22.63
CA HIS A 225 3.27 -25.09 22.05
C HIS A 225 4.48 -24.31 21.50
N GLU A 226 5.54 -24.16 22.30
CA GLU A 226 6.75 -23.45 21.88
C GLU A 226 7.43 -24.14 20.68
N TYR A 227 7.45 -25.48 20.68
CA TYR A 227 7.95 -26.28 19.57
C TYR A 227 7.14 -25.99 18.29
N ASP A 228 5.81 -26.07 18.37
CA ASP A 228 4.93 -25.89 17.21
C ASP A 228 5.02 -24.47 16.64
N VAL A 229 5.09 -23.44 17.49
CA VAL A 229 5.25 -22.05 17.04
C VAL A 229 6.57 -21.86 16.30
N VAL A 230 7.69 -22.37 16.82
CA VAL A 230 9.00 -22.23 16.16
C VAL A 230 9.07 -23.03 14.86
N ARG A 231 8.48 -24.22 14.81
CA ARG A 231 8.39 -25.01 13.57
C ARG A 231 7.53 -24.31 12.51
N THR A 232 6.39 -23.74 12.93
CA THR A 232 5.51 -22.95 12.08
C THR A 232 6.24 -21.74 11.51
N ALA A 233 6.89 -20.96 12.37
CA ALA A 233 7.69 -19.82 11.95
C ALA A 233 8.80 -20.23 10.95
N THR A 234 9.43 -21.39 11.16
CA THR A 234 10.50 -21.89 10.29
C THR A 234 9.96 -22.28 8.92
N GLY A 235 8.77 -22.88 8.86
CA GLY A 235 8.07 -23.18 7.61
C GLY A 235 7.66 -21.93 6.83
N MET A 236 7.25 -20.86 7.52
CA MET A 236 6.77 -19.62 6.90
C MET A 236 7.90 -18.68 6.46
N PHE A 237 8.88 -18.43 7.32
CA PHE A 237 9.88 -17.38 7.13
C PHE A 237 11.30 -17.93 6.86
N GLY A 238 11.50 -19.23 7.06
CA GLY A 238 12.79 -19.89 6.91
C GLY A 238 13.65 -19.91 8.16
N LEU A 239 14.54 -20.91 8.20
CA LEU A 239 15.42 -21.19 9.33
C LEU A 239 16.25 -19.97 9.76
N ARG A 240 16.93 -19.29 8.82
CA ARG A 240 17.79 -18.15 9.15
C ARG A 240 17.01 -16.99 9.78
N ALA A 241 15.83 -16.68 9.24
CA ALA A 241 14.99 -15.61 9.75
C ALA A 241 14.51 -15.93 11.16
N VAL A 242 14.12 -17.18 11.42
CA VAL A 242 13.73 -17.66 12.74
C VAL A 242 14.88 -17.61 13.74
N LEU A 243 16.07 -18.10 13.39
CA LEU A 243 17.24 -18.04 14.28
C LEU A 243 17.61 -16.59 14.64
N ASP A 244 17.45 -15.65 13.72
CA ASP A 244 17.62 -14.22 13.98
C ASP A 244 16.46 -13.61 14.78
N GLY A 245 15.23 -14.05 14.55
CA GLY A 245 14.04 -13.65 15.30
C GLY A 245 14.13 -14.08 16.76
N LEU A 246 14.53 -15.33 17.01
CA LEU A 246 14.75 -15.90 18.35
C LEU A 246 15.81 -15.13 19.16
N LYS A 247 16.78 -14.48 18.51
CA LYS A 247 17.73 -13.57 19.17
C LYS A 247 17.10 -12.26 19.64
N ARG A 248 15.98 -11.86 19.04
CA ARG A 248 15.33 -10.56 19.27
C ARG A 248 14.14 -10.65 20.23
N VAL A 249 13.48 -11.82 20.31
CA VAL A 249 12.37 -12.06 21.23
C VAL A 249 12.80 -12.55 22.62
N THR A 250 14.11 -12.56 22.91
CA THR A 250 14.64 -12.82 24.26
C THR A 250 14.46 -11.61 25.18
N ARG A 251 13.80 -11.83 26.33
CA ARG A 251 13.64 -10.89 27.45
C ARG A 251 14.43 -11.39 28.67
N ASP A 252 14.58 -10.53 29.69
CA ASP A 252 15.29 -10.88 30.94
C ASP A 252 14.67 -12.09 31.68
N ASP A 253 13.37 -12.36 31.46
CA ASP A 253 12.63 -13.45 32.12
C ASP A 253 12.36 -14.68 31.20
N GLY A 254 12.85 -14.70 29.96
CA GLY A 254 12.67 -15.84 29.04
C GLY A 254 12.55 -15.48 27.55
N VAL A 255 12.09 -16.44 26.74
CA VAL A 255 11.88 -16.28 25.29
C VAL A 255 10.39 -16.05 25.03
N ASP A 256 10.03 -14.91 24.42
CA ASP A 256 8.66 -14.62 23.97
C ASP A 256 8.41 -15.29 22.61
N VAL A 257 8.08 -16.58 22.64
CA VAL A 257 7.87 -17.39 21.43
C VAL A 257 6.63 -16.94 20.66
N ASP A 258 5.58 -16.48 21.34
CA ASP A 258 4.35 -15.99 20.71
C ASP A 258 4.59 -14.70 19.91
N GLY A 259 5.50 -13.84 20.36
CA GLY A 259 5.92 -12.64 19.65
C GLY A 259 6.79 -12.90 18.39
N LEU A 260 7.25 -14.14 18.17
CA LEU A 260 8.17 -14.46 17.07
C LEU A 260 7.54 -14.28 15.69
N ILE A 261 6.36 -14.88 15.46
CA ILE A 261 5.68 -14.82 14.16
C ILE A 261 5.30 -13.38 13.79
N PRO A 262 4.70 -12.56 14.68
CA PRO A 262 4.42 -11.16 14.39
C PRO A 262 5.68 -10.37 14.00
N LEU A 263 6.79 -10.55 14.73
CA LEU A 263 8.06 -9.87 14.45
C LEU A 263 8.61 -10.23 13.06
N LEU A 264 8.53 -11.52 12.69
CA LEU A 264 9.01 -11.99 11.39
C LEU A 264 8.12 -11.48 10.25
N ALA A 265 6.80 -11.47 10.46
CA ALA A 265 5.84 -10.95 9.48
C ALA A 265 6.04 -9.45 9.22
N GLU A 266 6.21 -8.64 10.26
CA GLU A 266 6.48 -7.20 10.13
C GLU A 266 7.78 -6.95 9.34
N ARG A 267 8.83 -7.72 9.65
CA ARG A 267 10.11 -7.63 8.94
C ARG A 267 9.98 -8.01 7.46
N GLU A 268 9.21 -9.05 7.15
CA GLU A 268 8.96 -9.46 5.77
C GLU A 268 8.19 -8.37 5.01
N GLU A 269 7.14 -7.81 5.59
CA GLU A 269 6.38 -6.72 4.97
C GLU A 269 7.27 -5.48 4.76
N ALA A 270 8.13 -5.13 5.71
CA ALA A 270 9.09 -4.04 5.54
C ALA A 270 10.07 -4.29 4.37
N MET A 271 10.54 -5.52 4.20
CA MET A 271 11.39 -5.88 3.05
C MET A 271 10.62 -5.81 1.73
N LEU A 272 9.37 -6.29 1.71
CA LEU A 272 8.49 -6.20 0.53
C LEU A 272 8.18 -4.74 0.19
N ALA A 273 7.93 -3.89 1.18
CA ALA A 273 7.71 -2.46 0.98
C ALA A 273 8.92 -1.78 0.31
N LEU A 274 10.15 -2.13 0.74
CA LEU A 274 11.38 -1.65 0.10
C LEU A 274 11.51 -2.12 -1.35
N GLN A 275 11.15 -3.38 -1.64
CA GLN A 275 11.15 -3.91 -3.01
C GLN A 275 10.11 -3.23 -3.89
N ARG A 276 8.89 -2.98 -3.36
CA ARG A 276 7.84 -2.23 -4.06
C ARG A 276 8.31 -0.82 -4.39
N ALA A 277 8.95 -0.13 -3.45
CA ALA A 277 9.51 1.20 -3.68
C ALA A 277 10.56 1.19 -4.81
N GLY A 278 11.46 0.20 -4.82
CA GLY A 278 12.45 0.02 -5.88
C GLY A 278 11.81 -0.27 -7.26
N ALA A 279 10.81 -1.15 -7.31
CA ALA A 279 10.11 -1.49 -8.54
C ALA A 279 9.31 -0.29 -9.11
N HIS A 280 8.67 0.50 -8.24
CA HIS A 280 7.98 1.73 -8.64
C HIS A 280 8.96 2.77 -9.21
N ALA A 281 10.13 2.95 -8.59
CA ALA A 281 11.17 3.83 -9.12
C ALA A 281 11.66 3.38 -10.51
N GLU A 282 11.82 2.07 -10.72
CA GLU A 282 12.21 1.53 -12.03
C GLU A 282 11.12 1.74 -13.10
N LEU A 283 9.84 1.55 -12.76
CA LEU A 283 8.71 1.78 -13.66
C LEU A 283 8.60 3.26 -14.07
N HIS A 284 8.68 4.18 -13.11
CA HIS A 284 8.66 5.61 -13.42
C HIS A 284 9.84 5.99 -14.30
N MET A 285 11.04 5.45 -14.04
CA MET A 285 12.20 5.74 -14.87
C MET A 285 12.02 5.26 -16.32
N ARG A 286 11.44 4.07 -16.54
CA ARG A 286 11.11 3.59 -17.89
C ARG A 286 10.15 4.52 -18.61
N GLU A 287 9.13 5.01 -17.90
CA GLU A 287 8.17 5.95 -18.47
C GLU A 287 8.78 7.31 -18.80
N LEU A 288 9.66 7.84 -17.93
CA LEU A 288 10.39 9.07 -18.20
C LEU A 288 11.31 8.94 -19.42
N VAL A 289 12.00 7.81 -19.56
CA VAL A 289 12.82 7.50 -20.74
C VAL A 289 11.97 7.49 -22.01
N ALA A 290 10.80 6.84 -21.98
CA ALA A 290 9.87 6.82 -23.12
C ALA A 290 9.37 8.23 -23.48
N LEU A 291 9.08 9.08 -22.49
CA LEU A 291 8.71 10.48 -22.74
C LEU A 291 9.84 11.27 -23.41
N TYR A 292 11.06 11.10 -22.91
CA TYR A 292 12.25 11.71 -23.49
C TYR A 292 12.46 11.29 -24.94
N GLU A 293 12.41 9.98 -25.22
CA GLU A 293 12.54 9.42 -26.57
C GLU A 293 11.46 9.92 -27.51
N SER A 294 10.21 9.96 -27.06
CA SER A 294 9.10 10.47 -27.87
C SER A 294 9.24 11.94 -28.22
N ALA A 295 9.77 12.75 -27.29
CA ALA A 295 9.92 14.19 -27.48
C ALA A 295 11.14 14.53 -28.35
N PHE A 296 12.27 13.85 -28.14
CA PHE A 296 13.56 14.22 -28.72
C PHE A 296 14.03 13.28 -29.84
N GLY A 297 13.45 12.09 -29.96
CA GLY A 297 13.74 11.10 -31.01
C GLY A 297 14.98 10.23 -30.76
N LEU A 298 15.62 10.34 -29.59
CA LEU A 298 16.80 9.60 -29.19
C LEU A 298 16.69 9.19 -27.72
N PRO A 299 17.29 8.06 -27.30
CA PRO A 299 17.35 7.69 -25.89
C PRO A 299 18.16 8.71 -25.08
N PRO A 300 17.82 8.94 -23.80
CA PRO A 300 18.62 9.78 -22.93
C PRO A 300 20.01 9.16 -22.72
N THR A 301 21.04 10.00 -22.68
CA THR A 301 22.38 9.54 -22.29
C THR A 301 22.38 9.09 -20.82
N PRO A 302 23.37 8.28 -20.38
CA PRO A 302 23.46 7.88 -18.98
C PRO A 302 23.42 9.06 -18.00
N THR A 303 24.13 10.14 -18.32
CA THR A 303 24.14 11.37 -17.52
C THR A 303 22.76 12.03 -17.43
N VAL A 304 22.01 12.08 -18.53
CA VAL A 304 20.65 12.65 -18.55
C VAL A 304 19.68 11.73 -17.81
N ALA A 305 19.82 10.42 -17.96
CA ALA A 305 19.02 9.44 -17.24
C ALA A 305 19.24 9.53 -15.71
N ASP A 306 20.48 9.73 -15.26
CA ASP A 306 20.80 9.94 -13.84
C ASP A 306 20.20 11.26 -13.33
N GLU A 307 20.30 12.34 -14.11
CA GLU A 307 19.65 13.60 -13.78
C GLU A 307 18.12 13.50 -13.75
N MET A 308 17.52 12.71 -14.63
CA MET A 308 16.08 12.44 -14.64
C MET A 308 15.65 11.69 -13.37
N ARG A 309 16.43 10.71 -12.91
CA ARG A 309 16.17 10.01 -11.63
C ARG A 309 16.22 10.97 -10.45
N LEU A 310 17.29 11.75 -10.33
CA LEU A 310 17.42 12.73 -9.24
C LEU A 310 16.30 13.77 -9.25
N LEU A 311 15.87 14.20 -10.44
CA LEU A 311 14.80 15.18 -10.57
C LEU A 311 13.41 14.59 -10.30
N TRP A 312 13.21 13.28 -10.50
CA TRP A 312 11.96 12.61 -10.15
C TRP A 312 11.70 12.66 -8.64
N ASP A 313 12.75 12.50 -7.83
CA ASP A 313 12.66 12.61 -6.37
C ASP A 313 12.28 14.04 -5.92
N GLU A 314 12.66 15.06 -6.70
CA GLU A 314 12.26 16.46 -6.48
C GLU A 314 10.84 16.76 -6.99
N VAL A 315 10.48 16.23 -8.17
CA VAL A 315 9.26 16.55 -8.91
C VAL A 315 8.51 15.26 -9.25
N ASN A 316 7.84 14.70 -8.26
CA ASN A 316 7.10 13.43 -8.35
C ASN A 316 5.69 13.60 -8.96
N ASP A 317 5.60 14.26 -10.13
CA ASP A 317 4.34 14.48 -10.84
C ASP A 317 4.46 14.15 -12.34
N LEU A 318 4.17 12.90 -12.69
CA LEU A 318 4.22 12.41 -14.06
C LEU A 318 3.38 13.22 -15.05
N ALA A 319 2.25 13.81 -14.61
CA ALA A 319 1.40 14.62 -15.48
C ALA A 319 2.12 15.92 -15.88
N LEU A 320 2.81 16.54 -14.92
CA LEU A 320 3.69 17.67 -15.20
C LEU A 320 4.80 17.27 -16.17
N TRP A 321 5.50 16.16 -15.94
CA TRP A 321 6.55 15.66 -16.85
C TRP A 321 6.04 15.48 -18.29
N ARG A 322 4.89 14.80 -18.46
CA ARG A 322 4.22 14.63 -19.76
C ARG A 322 3.93 15.98 -20.43
N SER A 323 3.38 16.93 -19.69
CA SER A 323 3.02 18.25 -20.20
C SER A 323 4.25 19.07 -20.61
N VAL A 324 5.34 19.01 -19.83
CA VAL A 324 6.58 19.72 -20.12
C VAL A 324 7.28 19.16 -21.36
N PHE A 325 7.37 17.83 -21.49
CA PHE A 325 7.93 17.21 -22.69
C PHE A 325 7.11 17.54 -23.94
N ALA A 326 5.77 17.44 -23.86
CA ALA A 326 4.89 17.79 -24.97
C ALA A 326 5.04 19.26 -25.37
N TYR A 327 5.11 20.17 -24.39
CA TYR A 327 5.31 21.59 -24.65
C TYR A 327 6.68 21.88 -25.28
N ALA A 328 7.77 21.30 -24.76
CA ALA A 328 9.11 21.45 -25.30
C ALA A 328 9.21 20.95 -26.75
N ALA A 329 8.58 19.81 -27.05
CA ALA A 329 8.48 19.27 -28.40
C ALA A 329 7.68 20.19 -29.34
N GLY A 330 6.53 20.72 -28.88
CA GLY A 330 5.68 21.62 -29.66
C GLY A 330 6.30 23.00 -29.91
N GLN A 331 7.11 23.52 -28.98
CA GLN A 331 7.89 24.76 -29.15
C GLN A 331 9.20 24.55 -29.91
N ASN A 332 9.47 23.33 -30.39
CA ASN A 332 10.73 22.93 -31.02
C ASN A 332 11.99 23.24 -30.17
N LYS A 333 11.85 23.22 -28.84
CA LYS A 333 12.94 23.42 -27.87
C LYS A 333 13.28 22.08 -27.19
N ARG A 334 13.74 21.13 -28.01
CA ARG A 334 14.00 19.73 -27.62
C ARG A 334 15.36 19.56 -26.93
N SER A 335 15.52 20.17 -25.77
CA SER A 335 16.77 20.07 -24.99
C SER A 335 16.49 19.74 -23.52
N TRP A 336 17.29 18.82 -22.97
CA TRP A 336 17.18 18.44 -21.56
C TRP A 336 17.32 19.62 -20.59
N PRO A 337 18.29 20.56 -20.76
CA PRO A 337 18.38 21.73 -19.88
C PRO A 337 17.12 22.59 -19.86
N TYR A 338 16.42 22.68 -21.00
CA TYR A 338 15.16 23.43 -21.11
C TYR A 338 14.01 22.72 -20.38
N VAL A 339 13.89 21.40 -20.56
CA VAL A 339 12.90 20.58 -19.83
C VAL A 339 13.15 20.63 -18.32
N LYS A 340 14.40 20.41 -17.89
CA LYS A 340 14.81 20.51 -16.47
C LYS A 340 14.46 21.86 -15.86
N LYS A 341 14.69 22.96 -16.58
CA LYS A 341 14.31 24.32 -16.14
C LYS A 341 12.79 24.45 -15.99
N LEU A 342 12.01 23.93 -16.93
CA LEU A 342 10.54 23.98 -16.88
C LEU A 342 9.95 23.11 -15.77
N LEU A 343 10.56 21.95 -15.47
CA LEU A 343 10.12 21.08 -14.38
C LEU A 343 10.34 21.73 -13.01
N ARG A 344 11.50 22.37 -12.80
CA ARG A 344 11.79 23.09 -11.55
C ARG A 344 11.02 24.40 -11.40
N HIS A 345 10.77 25.08 -12.52
CA HIS A 345 10.08 26.37 -12.56
C HIS A 345 9.03 26.37 -13.67
N PRO A 346 7.87 25.72 -13.47
CA PRO A 346 6.80 25.73 -14.45
C PRO A 346 6.27 27.17 -14.59
N SER A 347 6.42 27.74 -15.78
CA SER A 347 5.92 29.09 -16.05
C SER A 347 4.38 29.11 -15.93
N PRO A 348 3.79 30.02 -15.14
CA PRO A 348 2.33 30.20 -15.07
C PRO A 348 1.70 30.58 -16.41
N ASP A 349 2.49 31.05 -17.37
CA ASP A 349 2.04 31.39 -18.72
C ASP A 349 1.80 30.15 -19.59
N VAL A 350 2.30 28.99 -19.14
CA VAL A 350 2.35 27.75 -19.92
C VAL A 350 1.67 26.61 -19.17
N PHE A 351 1.84 26.54 -17.86
CA PHE A 351 1.30 25.49 -17.00
C PHE A 351 0.50 26.10 -15.85
N THR A 352 -0.57 25.42 -15.45
CA THR A 352 -1.32 25.79 -14.24
C THR A 352 -0.55 25.27 -13.01
N PRO A 353 0.00 26.14 -12.14
CA PRO A 353 0.70 25.69 -10.94
C PRO A 353 -0.26 24.89 -10.02
N PRO A 354 0.25 23.90 -9.26
CA PRO A 354 -0.56 23.19 -8.27
C PRO A 354 -1.03 24.16 -7.16
N PRO A 355 -2.15 23.85 -6.47
CA PRO A 355 -2.63 24.68 -5.36
C PRO A 355 -1.61 24.70 -4.22
N ALA A 356 -1.28 25.88 -3.72
CA ALA A 356 -0.25 26.06 -2.68
C ALA A 356 -0.70 25.60 -1.28
N ASN A 357 -2.01 25.60 -1.00
CA ASN A 357 -2.61 25.16 0.25
C ASN A 357 -4.09 24.76 0.05
N GLU A 358 -4.76 24.28 1.10
CA GLU A 358 -6.18 23.86 1.05
C GLU A 358 -7.12 24.99 0.59
N THR A 359 -6.81 26.24 0.94
CA THR A 359 -7.62 27.40 0.53
C THR A 359 -7.46 27.70 -0.96
N ALA A 360 -6.24 27.58 -1.50
CA ALA A 360 -5.99 27.67 -2.93
C ALA A 360 -6.70 26.55 -3.69
N GLN A 361 -6.70 25.34 -3.15
CA GLN A 361 -7.41 24.20 -3.73
C GLN A 361 -8.92 24.46 -3.79
N PHE A 362 -9.51 24.96 -2.69
CA PHE A 362 -10.91 25.39 -2.65
C PHE A 362 -11.20 26.47 -3.71
N ALA A 363 -10.36 27.51 -3.77
CA ALA A 363 -10.52 28.61 -4.72
C ALA A 363 -10.36 28.16 -6.19
N PHE A 364 -9.48 27.20 -6.47
CA PHE A 364 -9.33 26.62 -7.81
C PHE A 364 -10.60 25.89 -8.24
N VAL A 365 -11.22 25.11 -7.34
CA VAL A 365 -12.46 24.38 -7.61
C VAL A 365 -13.62 25.34 -7.85
N GLU A 366 -13.81 26.32 -6.97
CA GLU A 366 -14.90 27.29 -7.10
C GLU A 366 -14.75 28.19 -8.33
N TYR A 367 -13.51 28.58 -8.67
CA TYR A 367 -13.24 29.29 -9.93
C TYR A 367 -13.60 28.44 -11.15
N LYS A 368 -13.18 27.17 -11.18
CA LYS A 368 -13.48 26.25 -12.29
C LYS A 368 -14.98 26.02 -12.46
N ARG A 369 -15.70 25.95 -11.34
CA ARG A 369 -17.14 25.72 -11.31
C ARG A 369 -17.95 26.93 -11.77
N ARG A 370 -17.62 28.13 -11.30
CA ARG A 370 -18.48 29.32 -11.45
C ARG A 370 -18.01 30.31 -12.50
N VAL A 371 -16.70 30.40 -12.75
CA VAL A 371 -16.12 31.43 -13.62
C VAL A 371 -15.74 30.85 -14.97
N ASN A 372 -14.82 29.89 -14.98
CA ASN A 372 -14.35 29.27 -16.21
C ASN A 372 -13.85 27.85 -15.95
N ARG A 373 -14.40 26.89 -16.70
CA ARG A 373 -14.03 25.47 -16.62
C ARG A 373 -12.52 25.23 -16.79
N THR A 374 -11.81 26.10 -17.49
CA THR A 374 -10.34 26.10 -17.56
C THR A 374 -9.75 27.21 -16.69
N LEU A 375 -8.77 26.85 -15.84
CA LEU A 375 -8.05 27.77 -14.99
C LEU A 375 -6.70 28.11 -15.62
N ASP A 376 -6.57 29.36 -16.08
CA ASP A 376 -5.32 29.90 -16.63
C ASP A 376 -4.22 29.92 -15.55
N GLY A 377 -2.98 29.64 -15.94
CA GLY A 377 -1.90 29.49 -14.98
C GLY A 377 -1.52 30.79 -14.27
N ARG A 378 -1.67 31.95 -14.92
CA ARG A 378 -1.52 33.26 -14.26
C ARG A 378 -2.55 33.48 -13.16
N ILE A 379 -3.80 33.09 -13.44
CA ILE A 379 -4.89 33.21 -12.47
C ILE A 379 -4.68 32.22 -11.31
N ALA A 380 -4.24 31.00 -11.60
CA ALA A 380 -3.87 30.04 -10.56
C ALA A 380 -2.70 30.52 -9.68
N ALA A 381 -1.67 31.13 -10.26
CA ALA A 381 -0.56 31.73 -9.51
C ALA A 381 -1.03 32.91 -8.63
N ASP A 382 -1.88 33.78 -9.17
CA ASP A 382 -2.51 34.87 -8.42
C ASP A 382 -3.38 34.34 -7.26
N ILE A 383 -4.16 33.27 -7.49
CA ILE A 383 -4.97 32.63 -6.44
C ILE A 383 -4.05 32.05 -5.37
N ASN A 384 -2.99 31.33 -5.73
CA ASN A 384 -2.01 30.78 -4.79
C ASN A 384 -1.40 31.88 -3.91
N ALA A 385 -0.92 32.97 -4.51
CA ALA A 385 -0.32 34.09 -3.79
C ALA A 385 -1.30 34.75 -2.81
N LEU A 386 -2.58 34.87 -3.19
CA LEU A 386 -3.61 35.40 -2.30
C LEU A 386 -4.04 34.41 -1.22
N ALA A 387 -4.03 33.12 -1.52
CA ALA A 387 -4.42 32.06 -0.58
C ALA A 387 -3.36 31.83 0.51
N GLU A 388 -2.10 32.17 0.27
CA GLU A 388 -1.07 32.27 1.31
C GLU A 388 -1.36 33.40 2.31
N GLN A 389 -1.94 34.51 1.85
CA GLN A 389 -2.26 35.68 2.68
C GLN A 389 -3.65 35.59 3.32
N ILE A 390 -4.60 34.94 2.62
CA ILE A 390 -6.00 34.80 3.01
C ILE A 390 -6.30 33.30 3.06
N THR A 391 -6.04 32.71 4.22
CA THR A 391 -6.19 31.26 4.47
C THR A 391 -7.60 30.86 4.92
N ASP A 392 -8.57 31.78 4.92
CA ASP A 392 -9.94 31.52 5.37
C ASP A 392 -10.86 31.19 4.17
N PRO A 393 -11.30 29.92 3.99
CA PRO A 393 -12.14 29.53 2.87
C PRO A 393 -13.52 30.20 2.85
N ALA A 394 -14.09 30.57 4.01
CA ALA A 394 -15.39 31.23 4.08
C ALA A 394 -15.34 32.61 3.42
N ARG A 395 -14.22 33.32 3.58
CA ARG A 395 -13.97 34.59 2.92
C ARG A 395 -13.84 34.46 1.41
N TRP A 396 -13.25 33.37 0.92
CA TRP A 396 -13.22 33.06 -0.51
C TRP A 396 -14.61 32.77 -1.06
N ALA A 397 -15.39 31.93 -0.37
CA ALA A 397 -16.77 31.62 -0.75
C ALA A 397 -17.63 32.90 -0.87
N ALA A 398 -17.59 33.75 0.16
CA ALA A 398 -18.32 35.02 0.17
C ALA A 398 -17.90 35.96 -0.97
N ALA A 399 -16.63 35.94 -1.37
CA ALA A 399 -16.16 36.74 -2.51
C ALA A 399 -16.67 36.21 -3.86
N PHE A 400 -16.74 34.88 -4.04
CA PHE A 400 -17.36 34.28 -5.22
C PHE A 400 -18.88 34.52 -5.26
N ASP A 401 -19.57 34.42 -4.13
CA ASP A 401 -21.02 34.70 -4.02
C ASP A 401 -21.32 36.16 -4.36
N LYS A 402 -20.57 37.10 -3.79
CA LYS A 402 -20.71 38.53 -4.10
C LYS A 402 -20.43 38.86 -5.57
N ALA A 403 -19.49 38.16 -6.19
CA ALA A 403 -19.22 38.30 -7.62
C ALA A 403 -20.37 37.75 -8.49
N ALA A 404 -21.00 36.64 -8.06
CA ALA A 404 -22.16 36.08 -8.73
C ALA A 404 -23.39 37.00 -8.62
N GLU A 405 -23.68 37.53 -7.43
CA GLU A 405 -24.77 38.48 -7.19
C GLU A 405 -24.60 39.77 -8.00
N ALA A 406 -23.36 40.25 -8.13
CA ALA A 406 -23.04 41.41 -8.95
C ALA A 406 -23.00 41.12 -10.47
N ASN A 407 -23.28 39.88 -10.88
CA ASN A 407 -23.14 39.38 -12.26
C ASN A 407 -21.77 39.72 -12.88
N ALA A 408 -20.71 39.63 -12.06
CA ALA A 408 -19.35 40.03 -12.38
C ALA A 408 -18.36 38.90 -12.07
N LEU A 409 -18.69 37.68 -12.50
CA LEU A 409 -17.86 36.47 -12.38
C LEU A 409 -16.62 36.55 -13.28
N ARG A 410 -15.66 37.39 -12.89
CA ARG A 410 -14.34 37.55 -13.50
C ARG A 410 -13.29 37.66 -12.41
N TRP A 411 -12.10 37.11 -12.68
CA TRP A 411 -11.00 37.08 -11.69
C TRP A 411 -10.69 38.45 -11.08
N ASP A 412 -10.59 39.50 -11.91
CA ASP A 412 -10.30 40.86 -11.44
C ASP A 412 -11.31 41.39 -10.41
N TYR A 413 -12.58 41.00 -10.52
CA TYR A 413 -13.61 41.43 -9.58
C TYR A 413 -13.50 40.66 -8.27
N ILE A 414 -13.33 39.34 -8.35
CA ILE A 414 -13.17 38.46 -7.18
C ILE A 414 -11.91 38.86 -6.40
N ARG A 415 -10.78 39.06 -7.09
CA ARG A 415 -9.53 39.59 -6.51
C ARG A 415 -9.74 40.93 -5.80
N LYS A 416 -10.50 41.85 -6.39
CA LYS A 416 -10.85 43.13 -5.76
C LYS A 416 -11.69 42.95 -4.49
N VAL A 417 -12.67 42.05 -4.47
CA VAL A 417 -13.50 41.79 -3.28
C VAL A 417 -12.67 41.18 -2.14
N LEU A 418 -11.79 40.24 -2.47
CA LEU A 418 -10.89 39.60 -1.50
C LEU A 418 -9.93 40.60 -0.86
N THR A 419 -9.34 41.48 -1.68
CA THR A 419 -8.37 42.50 -1.22
C THR A 419 -9.04 43.71 -0.56
N ALA A 420 -10.22 44.15 -1.01
CA ALA A 420 -10.94 45.28 -0.41
C ALA A 420 -11.37 45.03 1.05
N SER A 421 -11.68 43.77 1.39
CA SER A 421 -12.06 43.38 2.75
C SER A 421 -10.87 43.40 3.73
N SER A 422 -9.63 43.57 3.25
CA SER A 422 -8.44 43.77 4.10
C SER A 422 -8.19 45.23 4.48
N GLN A 423 -8.76 46.20 3.73
CA GLN A 423 -8.53 47.63 3.91
C GLN A 423 -9.57 48.32 4.81
N THR A 424 -10.64 47.64 5.22
CA THR A 424 -11.77 48.25 5.97
C THR A 424 -11.54 48.37 7.49
N LYS A 425 -10.30 48.23 7.97
CA LYS A 425 -9.91 48.57 9.35
C LYS A 425 -8.90 49.72 9.38
N GLN A 426 -9.25 50.87 8.82
CA GLN A 426 -8.72 52.18 9.24
C GLN A 426 -9.62 53.29 8.67
N GLY A 427 -10.25 54.06 9.56
CA GLY A 427 -10.98 55.28 9.22
C GLY A 427 -12.50 55.13 9.22
N GLY A 428 -13.08 55.11 10.42
CA GLY A 428 -14.46 55.56 10.58
C GLY A 428 -14.53 57.08 10.44
N THR A 429 -15.54 57.59 9.74
CA THR A 429 -16.40 58.67 10.23
C THR A 429 -17.58 58.86 9.29
N ASP A 430 -18.77 58.84 9.89
CA ASP A 430 -20.04 59.21 9.29
C ASP A 430 -20.00 60.58 8.61
N ARG A 431 -20.76 60.72 7.51
CA ARG A 431 -21.78 61.77 7.42
C ARG A 431 -22.78 61.50 6.30
N ASN A 432 -24.02 61.41 6.75
CA ASN A 432 -25.31 61.44 6.08
C ASN A 432 -25.48 62.68 5.17
N GLY A 433 -26.23 62.56 4.06
CA GLY A 433 -26.68 63.73 3.31
C GLY A 433 -27.29 63.53 1.92
N LYS A 434 -28.63 63.39 1.91
CA LYS A 434 -29.60 63.94 0.95
C LYS A 434 -29.90 63.24 -0.39
N ARG A 435 -31.19 62.89 -0.43
CA ARG A 435 -32.11 62.54 -1.52
C ARG A 435 -32.43 63.75 -2.41
N GLY A 436 -32.65 63.51 -3.70
CA GLY A 436 -33.25 64.44 -4.68
C GLY A 436 -32.63 64.24 -6.07
N GLU A 437 -33.19 63.42 -6.96
CA GLU A 437 -34.34 63.68 -7.83
C GLU A 437 -33.87 63.71 -9.30
N THR A 438 -34.65 63.01 -10.12
CA THR A 438 -34.51 62.72 -11.54
C THR A 438 -34.29 63.93 -12.44
N THR A 439 -33.34 63.85 -13.38
CA THR A 439 -33.46 64.53 -14.68
C THR A 439 -32.75 63.76 -15.81
N ARG A 440 -33.39 63.84 -16.97
CA ARG A 440 -33.11 63.16 -18.25
C ARG A 440 -31.86 63.67 -18.98
N ARG A 441 -31.25 62.75 -19.75
CA ARG A 441 -30.63 62.89 -21.09
C ARG A 441 -29.46 63.88 -21.31
N LYS A 442 -28.33 63.28 -21.75
CA LYS A 442 -27.55 63.50 -23.01
C LYS A 442 -26.04 63.57 -22.72
N GLY A 443 -25.25 62.93 -23.58
CA GLY A 443 -23.82 63.22 -23.70
C GLY A 443 -22.93 62.00 -23.88
N ARG A 444 -22.97 61.39 -25.07
CA ARG A 444 -21.91 60.51 -25.57
C ARG A 444 -20.68 61.40 -25.79
N THR A 445 -19.56 61.13 -25.13
CA THR A 445 -18.28 61.80 -25.43
C THR A 445 -17.20 60.75 -25.60
N TYR A 446 -16.79 60.53 -26.86
CA TYR A 446 -15.58 59.80 -27.21
C TYR A 446 -14.38 60.70 -26.91
N SER A 447 -13.47 60.26 -26.05
CA SER A 447 -12.14 60.85 -25.94
C SER A 447 -11.27 60.32 -27.08
N SER A 448 -10.97 61.22 -28.01
CA SER A 448 -10.05 61.05 -29.14
C SER A 448 -8.65 60.63 -28.66
N ARG A 449 -8.03 59.65 -29.33
CA ARG A 449 -6.59 59.36 -29.22
C ARG A 449 -5.84 60.26 -30.22
N PRO A 450 -4.68 60.85 -29.88
CA PRO A 450 -3.96 61.70 -30.81
C PRO A 450 -3.44 60.89 -32.00
N GLN A 451 -3.73 61.35 -33.21
CA GLN A 451 -3.17 60.83 -34.45
C GLN A 451 -1.75 61.38 -34.58
N VAL A 452 -0.73 60.52 -34.44
CA VAL A 452 0.67 60.90 -34.65
C VAL A 452 0.89 61.02 -36.16
N GLU A 453 1.04 62.23 -36.66
CA GLU A 453 1.45 62.48 -38.05
C GLU A 453 2.95 62.20 -38.19
N TYR A 454 3.28 61.14 -38.95
CA TYR A 454 4.65 60.87 -39.37
C TYR A 454 5.05 61.83 -40.48
N THR A 455 6.22 62.46 -40.31
CA THR A 455 6.83 63.31 -41.35
C THR A 455 7.21 62.46 -42.57
N GLU A 456 7.35 63.07 -43.76
CA GLU A 456 7.81 62.34 -44.95
C GLU A 456 9.18 61.68 -44.73
N ALA A 457 10.06 62.32 -43.95
CA ALA A 457 11.35 61.76 -43.56
C ALA A 457 11.21 60.46 -42.74
N ASP A 458 10.23 60.38 -41.82
CA ASP A 458 9.98 59.17 -41.04
C ASP A 458 9.44 58.03 -41.90
N ARG A 459 8.62 58.35 -42.91
CA ARG A 459 8.08 57.37 -43.86
C ARG A 459 9.17 56.84 -44.79
N GLU A 460 10.08 57.70 -45.22
CA GLU A 460 11.25 57.29 -46.01
C GLU A 460 12.22 56.44 -45.19
N ALA A 461 12.52 56.83 -43.95
CA ALA A 461 13.36 56.03 -43.06
C ALA A 461 12.76 54.64 -42.75
N ALA A 462 11.43 54.53 -42.69
CA ALA A 462 10.76 53.23 -42.55
C ALA A 462 10.86 52.37 -43.82
N ARG A 463 10.77 53.00 -45.01
CA ARG A 463 10.93 52.32 -46.31
C ARG A 463 12.38 51.86 -46.54
N GLU A 464 13.36 52.66 -46.16
CA GLU A 464 14.79 52.32 -46.23
C GLU A 464 15.11 51.09 -45.35
N ARG A 465 14.60 51.08 -44.11
CA ARG A 465 14.74 49.93 -43.18
C ARG A 465 14.07 48.67 -43.72
N ALA A 466 12.92 48.79 -44.37
CA ALA A 466 12.25 47.67 -45.02
C ALA A 466 13.06 47.12 -46.20
N ARG A 467 13.64 48.00 -47.04
CA ARG A 467 14.51 47.61 -48.17
C ARG A 467 15.78 46.90 -47.69
N GLN A 468 16.41 47.39 -46.63
CA GLN A 468 17.61 46.76 -46.05
C GLN A 468 17.31 45.38 -45.44
N ARG A 469 16.14 45.19 -44.80
CA ARG A 469 15.70 43.87 -44.30
C ARG A 469 15.48 42.87 -45.43
N ILE A 470 14.93 43.30 -46.57
CA ILE A 470 14.70 42.44 -47.73
C ILE A 470 16.03 42.08 -48.42
N ALA A 471 16.97 43.04 -48.54
CA ALA A 471 18.30 42.80 -49.11
C ALA A 471 19.16 41.88 -48.23
N GLY A 472 19.09 42.01 -46.90
CA GLY A 472 19.77 41.12 -45.96
C GLY A 472 19.27 39.68 -46.03
N ARG A 473 17.96 39.49 -46.28
CA ARG A 473 17.35 38.16 -46.42
C ARG A 473 17.72 37.44 -47.72
N ARG A 474 18.05 38.18 -48.79
CA ARG A 474 18.52 37.59 -50.06
C ARG A 474 19.99 37.16 -50.00
N ARG A 475 20.86 37.86 -49.25
CA ARG A 475 22.29 37.49 -49.12
C ARG A 475 22.56 36.28 -48.22
N GLN A 476 21.63 35.92 -47.33
CA GLN A 476 21.71 34.71 -46.50
C GLN A 476 21.15 33.45 -47.18
N GLY A 477 20.54 33.57 -48.37
CA GLY A 477 19.97 32.45 -49.13
C GLY A 477 20.88 31.85 -50.21
N ASP A 478 21.92 32.56 -50.67
CA ASP A 478 22.83 32.13 -51.76
C ASP A 478 24.21 31.66 -51.25
N ALA A 479 24.35 31.36 -49.95
CA ALA A 479 25.58 30.85 -49.34
C ALA A 479 25.34 29.55 -48.54
N SER A 480 24.52 28.64 -49.09
CA SER A 480 24.40 27.25 -48.65
C SER A 480 24.43 26.31 -49.84
#